data_AF-A0A0F9DCN8-F1
#
_entry.id   AF-A0A0F9DCN8-F1
#
_cell.length_a   1.000
_cell.length_b   1.000
_cell.length_c   1.000
_cell.angle_alpha   90.00
_cell.angle_beta   90.00
_cell.angle_gamma   90.00
#
_symmetry.space_group_name_H-M   'P 1'
#
loop_
_entity.id
_entity.type
_entity.pdbx_description
1 polymer ?
#
loop_
_entity_poly.entity_id
_entity_poly.type
_entity_poly.pdbx_seq_one_letter_code
_entity_poly.pdbx_strand_id
1 'polypeptide(L)'
;VSGSQRLTVQSAFGRASATVLFTPDLDQRVLVGIIEGAIGLGGRQDEIETDVLAPFEDTADGLRGEIYLKGRIKGDRLLTLRYSSDRDTEDRLFRDIQADEYYPIYGDNSERGFDAQSSSNLFVKVEKGASYMLYGDISIEPGDPAFRLGAYRNLTTGAKAHWENDKVGLTVFAARTSQQNRQVEFPGRGISGPYDIDLTDFRDGSDQLDIIVRDKVTGEILTETRLRHLTDYVLDYFRNTIVFDSPLRQFDEDGNPISARFAYQVDSDAQRYWFYGGEAQFNISERTTAGLRVIRSDGEDGTPEEHDLAAGFVRTRLGEDGDKGEIEIEIAQAANGDGSSGSAARLSYTLQAETSRFGIEASIAQDGFAPSGSSVRPGTRAVGIDYETKLNEQTDLRLSADYVADTLAGTERASVEGSIQRELSDVLDGTLGLRVEHDMEADDTSAELLVGAIWRPRDQPNVQHKLDLSLPVAGDADTTLTFGTEYAMDNGLKEKHLVLDIAKRVKRELKKKGGYEVILTRSKDKFLELEERAMIANNKSADIFVSIHINASKNRNVSGLETYILNLSTSEKNLEVAARENMVDEREMRRKRSEVDFMLASLSRQDDTFKSRELAG
;
A
#
# COMPACT_ATOMS: atom_id res chain seq x y z
N VAL A 1 -7.15 -12.01 -8.10
CA VAL A 1 -6.18 -12.94 -7.48
C VAL A 1 -6.91 -14.19 -6.99
N SER A 2 -6.38 -15.39 -7.26
CA SER A 2 -6.86 -16.67 -6.73
C SER A 2 -6.02 -17.09 -5.52
N GLY A 3 -6.65 -17.62 -4.48
CA GLY A 3 -5.99 -18.05 -3.24
C GLY A 3 -6.65 -17.52 -1.98
N SER A 4 -6.17 -18.02 -0.84
CA SER A 4 -6.56 -17.60 0.49
C SER A 4 -5.99 -16.21 0.79
N GLN A 5 -6.83 -15.18 0.81
CA GLN A 5 -6.48 -13.79 1.14
C GLN A 5 -6.89 -13.49 2.58
N ARG A 6 -6.00 -12.95 3.41
CA ARG A 6 -6.31 -12.60 4.79
C ARG A 6 -6.82 -11.16 4.87
N LEU A 7 -8.13 -11.00 4.98
CA LEU A 7 -8.78 -9.73 5.30
C LEU A 7 -8.53 -9.39 6.76
N THR A 8 -7.73 -8.37 7.00
CA THR A 8 -7.49 -7.85 8.35
C THR A 8 -8.29 -6.56 8.54
N VAL A 9 -9.12 -6.51 9.57
CA VAL A 9 -9.78 -5.30 10.05
C VAL A 9 -9.10 -4.92 11.36
N GLN A 10 -8.51 -3.73 11.41
CA GLN A 10 -7.87 -3.20 12.60
C GLN A 10 -8.68 -2.01 13.11
N SER A 11 -8.94 -2.00 14.42
CA SER A 11 -9.58 -0.90 15.14
C SER A 11 -8.82 -0.65 16.44
N ALA A 12 -9.13 0.47 17.12
CA ALA A 12 -8.60 0.77 18.45
C ALA A 12 -8.91 -0.32 19.50
N PHE A 13 -9.88 -1.20 19.23
CA PHE A 13 -10.33 -2.26 20.16
C PHE A 13 -9.89 -3.66 19.74
N GLY A 14 -9.06 -3.79 18.69
CA GLY A 14 -8.48 -5.06 18.29
C GLY A 14 -8.33 -5.24 16.79
N ARG A 15 -7.70 -6.37 16.44
CA ARG A 15 -7.43 -6.82 15.08
C ARG A 15 -8.22 -8.10 14.81
N ALA A 16 -9.19 -8.03 13.91
CA ALA A 16 -9.89 -9.21 13.40
C ALA A 16 -9.29 -9.60 12.05
N SER A 17 -8.99 -10.88 11.84
CA SER A 17 -8.50 -11.36 10.54
C SER A 17 -9.36 -12.53 10.07
N ALA A 18 -9.87 -12.45 8.84
CA ALA A 18 -10.61 -13.51 8.18
C ALA A 18 -9.89 -13.93 6.91
N THR A 19 -9.64 -15.22 6.72
CA THR A 19 -9.12 -15.74 5.46
C THR A 19 -10.29 -15.94 4.50
N VAL A 20 -10.33 -15.18 3.41
CA VAL A 20 -11.30 -15.34 2.32
C VAL A 20 -10.63 -16.05 1.16
N LEU A 21 -11.19 -17.18 0.78
CA LEU A 21 -10.75 -17.94 -0.38
C LEU A 21 -11.32 -17.29 -1.65
N PHE A 22 -10.46 -16.68 -2.46
CA PHE A 22 -10.81 -16.25 -3.79
C PHE A 22 -10.59 -17.41 -4.75
N THR A 23 -11.67 -17.95 -5.31
CA THR A 23 -11.57 -18.96 -6.37
C THR A 23 -11.50 -18.27 -7.73
N PRO A 24 -10.70 -18.81 -8.67
CA PRO A 24 -10.64 -18.24 -10.02
C PRO A 24 -11.99 -18.36 -10.72
N ASP A 25 -12.41 -17.29 -11.41
CA ASP A 25 -13.55 -17.33 -12.33
C ASP A 25 -13.18 -18.18 -13.55
N LEU A 26 -13.89 -19.28 -13.74
CA LEU A 26 -13.58 -20.30 -14.74
C LEU A 26 -14.34 -20.08 -16.06
N ASP A 27 -15.24 -19.10 -16.15
CA ASP A 27 -16.21 -19.00 -17.24
C ASP A 27 -15.75 -18.13 -18.42
N GLN A 28 -14.64 -17.41 -18.27
CA GLN A 28 -14.05 -16.60 -19.35
C GLN A 28 -12.84 -17.30 -19.99
N ARG A 29 -12.86 -17.42 -21.32
CA ARG A 29 -11.70 -17.77 -22.13
C ARG A 29 -11.27 -16.54 -22.90
N VAL A 30 -10.06 -16.06 -22.64
CA VAL A 30 -9.49 -14.88 -23.27
C VAL A 30 -8.19 -15.28 -23.95
N LEU A 31 -8.11 -15.06 -25.25
CA LEU A 31 -6.89 -15.17 -26.04
C LEU A 31 -6.73 -13.84 -26.77
N VAL A 32 -5.66 -13.11 -26.46
CA VAL A 32 -5.31 -11.84 -27.09
C VAL A 32 -3.85 -11.94 -27.48
N GLY A 33 -3.52 -11.63 -28.72
CA GLY A 33 -2.14 -11.66 -29.17
C GLY A 33 -1.97 -10.87 -30.46
N ILE A 34 -0.79 -10.29 -30.61
CA ILE A 34 -0.37 -9.51 -31.77
C ILE A 34 0.93 -10.15 -32.27
N ILE A 35 0.99 -10.45 -33.56
CA ILE A 35 2.21 -10.92 -34.22
C ILE A 35 2.51 -9.90 -35.31
N GLU A 36 3.58 -9.16 -35.11
CA GLU A 36 4.13 -8.20 -36.06
C GLU A 36 5.39 -8.79 -36.70
N GLY A 37 5.48 -8.70 -38.03
CA GLY A 37 6.64 -9.17 -38.76
C GLY A 37 6.80 -8.35 -40.02
N ALA A 38 8.00 -7.82 -40.23
CA ALA A 38 8.41 -7.29 -41.52
C ALA A 38 9.04 -8.45 -42.32
N ILE A 39 8.45 -8.79 -43.47
CA ILE A 39 9.11 -9.68 -44.43
C ILE A 39 9.69 -8.79 -45.53
N GLY A 40 11.01 -8.60 -45.51
CA GLY A 40 11.74 -7.96 -46.60
C GLY A 40 11.71 -8.84 -47.86
N LEU A 41 10.73 -8.63 -48.74
CA LEU A 41 10.72 -9.26 -50.06
C LEU A 41 11.51 -8.41 -51.07
N GLY A 42 12.81 -8.70 -51.14
CA GLY A 42 13.52 -8.86 -52.41
C GLY A 42 14.11 -7.62 -53.08
N GLY A 43 15.35 -7.78 -53.54
CA GLY A 43 15.72 -7.51 -54.92
C GLY A 43 15.82 -6.05 -55.39
N ARG A 44 17.07 -5.65 -55.63
CA ARG A 44 17.52 -4.64 -56.60
C ARG A 44 17.21 -3.17 -56.24
N GLN A 45 18.26 -2.50 -55.78
CA GLN A 45 18.43 -1.04 -55.80
C GLN A 45 18.13 -0.49 -57.19
N ASP A 46 17.17 0.43 -57.30
CA ASP A 46 17.31 1.74 -57.94
C ASP A 46 15.92 2.42 -58.02
N GLU A 47 15.89 3.75 -57.78
CA GLU A 47 14.76 4.70 -57.91
C GLU A 47 13.72 4.82 -56.77
N ILE A 48 14.11 5.36 -55.60
CA ILE A 48 13.27 6.30 -54.82
C ILE A 48 14.18 7.35 -54.16
N GLU A 49 13.91 8.64 -54.37
CA GLU A 49 14.60 9.79 -53.75
C GLU A 49 14.47 9.79 -52.21
N THR A 50 15.60 9.91 -51.51
CA THR A 50 15.77 9.74 -50.06
C THR A 50 15.53 10.96 -49.16
N ASP A 51 14.82 12.01 -49.59
CA ASP A 51 14.85 13.30 -48.88
C ASP A 51 13.54 13.77 -48.19
N VAL A 52 12.57 12.90 -47.89
CA VAL A 52 11.32 13.32 -47.19
C VAL A 52 10.88 12.42 -46.03
N LEU A 53 11.72 11.50 -45.54
CA LEU A 53 11.39 10.72 -44.34
C LEU A 53 12.53 10.77 -43.33
N ALA A 54 12.21 11.17 -42.10
CA ALA A 54 13.13 11.11 -40.98
C ALA A 54 13.61 9.65 -40.80
N PRO A 55 14.92 9.42 -40.58
CA PRO A 55 15.46 8.07 -40.49
C PRO A 55 14.96 7.42 -39.21
N PHE A 56 14.11 6.39 -39.35
CA PHE A 56 14.01 5.36 -38.32
C PHE A 56 15.22 4.45 -38.53
N GLU A 57 16.20 4.55 -37.63
CA GLU A 57 17.35 3.65 -37.58
C GLU A 57 16.90 2.20 -37.27
N ASP A 58 17.50 1.26 -38.00
CA ASP A 58 17.71 -0.16 -37.68
C ASP A 58 16.55 -1.02 -37.13
N THR A 59 15.56 -1.34 -37.97
CA THR A 59 14.87 -2.64 -37.86
C THR A 59 15.61 -3.71 -38.66
N ALA A 60 16.63 -4.31 -38.04
CA ALA A 60 17.18 -5.59 -38.46
C ALA A 60 16.20 -6.74 -38.13
N ASP A 61 16.22 -7.79 -38.94
CA ASP A 61 15.32 -8.95 -38.94
C ASP A 61 14.83 -9.41 -37.55
N GLY A 62 13.51 -9.40 -37.33
CA GLY A 62 12.89 -9.98 -36.13
C GLY A 62 11.37 -10.08 -36.23
N LEU A 63 10.82 -11.28 -35.95
CA LEU A 63 9.38 -11.49 -35.79
C LEU A 63 9.01 -11.12 -34.35
N ARG A 64 8.25 -10.04 -34.14
CA ARG A 64 7.81 -9.57 -32.82
C ARG A 64 6.43 -10.15 -32.52
N GLY A 65 6.30 -10.89 -31.43
CA GLY A 65 5.06 -11.58 -31.07
C GLY A 65 4.76 -11.47 -29.59
N GLU A 66 3.59 -10.92 -29.27
CA GLU A 66 3.03 -10.89 -27.92
C GLU A 66 1.79 -11.77 -27.85
N ILE A 67 1.75 -12.65 -26.85
CA ILE A 67 0.65 -13.60 -26.66
C ILE A 67 0.24 -13.57 -25.20
N TYR A 68 -1.06 -13.38 -24.95
CA TYR A 68 -1.71 -13.57 -23.67
C TYR A 68 -2.85 -14.57 -23.81
N LEU A 69 -2.83 -15.62 -22.98
CA LEU A 69 -3.83 -16.68 -22.97
C LEU A 69 -4.27 -16.92 -21.52
N LYS A 70 -5.57 -16.82 -21.27
CA LYS A 70 -6.18 -17.20 -20.00
C LYS A 70 -7.40 -18.08 -20.25
N GLY A 71 -7.43 -19.27 -19.67
CA GLY A 71 -8.57 -20.16 -19.86
C GLY A 71 -8.46 -21.52 -19.19
N ARG A 72 -9.63 -22.16 -19.03
CA ARG A 72 -9.77 -23.51 -18.48
C ARG A 72 -9.19 -24.55 -19.44
N ILE A 73 -8.24 -25.35 -18.96
CA ILE A 73 -7.56 -26.38 -19.77
C ILE A 73 -8.16 -27.78 -19.61
N LYS A 74 -8.03 -28.40 -18.42
CA LYS A 74 -8.50 -29.77 -18.13
C LYS A 74 -9.15 -29.81 -16.75
N GLY A 75 -10.43 -30.18 -16.71
CA GLY A 75 -11.23 -30.16 -15.49
C GLY A 75 -11.43 -28.73 -14.99
N ASP A 76 -11.17 -28.53 -13.70
CA ASP A 76 -11.29 -27.28 -12.94
C ASP A 76 -9.98 -26.46 -12.90
N ARG A 77 -9.03 -26.73 -13.81
CA ARG A 77 -7.72 -26.06 -13.85
C ARG A 77 -7.74 -24.85 -14.79
N LEU A 78 -7.30 -23.70 -14.30
CA LEU A 78 -7.09 -22.48 -15.10
C LEU A 78 -5.62 -22.35 -15.49
N LEU A 79 -5.35 -22.03 -16.75
CA LEU A 79 -4.05 -21.65 -17.27
C LEU A 79 -4.05 -20.15 -17.55
N THR A 80 -3.01 -19.45 -17.08
CA THR A 80 -2.62 -18.11 -17.53
C THR A 80 -1.23 -18.20 -18.13
N LEU A 81 -1.07 -17.76 -19.38
CA LEU A 81 0.17 -17.78 -20.14
C LEU A 81 0.36 -16.40 -20.75
N ARG A 82 1.56 -15.85 -20.61
CA ARG A 82 2.01 -14.66 -21.33
C ARG A 82 3.37 -14.94 -21.94
N TYR A 83 3.55 -14.56 -23.20
CA TYR A 83 4.82 -14.62 -23.91
C TYR A 83 5.05 -13.33 -24.70
N SER A 84 6.26 -12.78 -24.66
CA SER A 84 6.66 -11.62 -25.46
C SER A 84 8.08 -11.86 -26.01
N SER A 85 8.26 -11.70 -27.32
CA SER A 85 9.52 -12.07 -28.01
C SER A 85 10.57 -10.95 -28.05
N ASP A 86 10.20 -9.72 -27.69
CA ASP A 86 10.99 -8.51 -27.95
C ASP A 86 11.09 -7.63 -26.71
N ARG A 87 11.27 -8.23 -25.53
CA ARG A 87 11.72 -7.44 -24.40
C ARG A 87 13.21 -7.23 -24.51
N ASP A 88 13.57 -6.15 -25.17
CA ASP A 88 14.84 -5.50 -24.92
C ASP A 88 14.88 -5.16 -23.43
N THR A 89 15.74 -5.84 -22.68
CA THR A 89 15.82 -5.74 -21.22
C THR A 89 16.50 -4.43 -20.77
N GLU A 90 16.98 -3.62 -21.71
CA GLU A 90 17.80 -2.43 -21.47
C GLU A 90 17.13 -1.09 -21.84
N ASP A 91 16.01 -1.07 -22.57
CA ASP A 91 15.34 0.18 -22.97
C ASP A 91 14.40 0.73 -21.89
N ARG A 92 15.04 1.43 -20.94
CA ARG A 92 14.47 2.06 -19.73
C ARG A 92 13.66 3.35 -19.96
N LEU A 93 13.51 3.86 -21.20
CA LEU A 93 13.09 5.27 -21.40
C LEU A 93 11.77 5.52 -22.17
N PHE A 94 11.12 4.50 -22.73
CA PHE A 94 9.85 4.69 -23.46
C PHE A 94 8.81 3.60 -23.24
N ARG A 95 8.97 2.73 -22.23
CA ARG A 95 8.00 1.66 -21.96
C ARG A 95 6.66 2.15 -21.40
N ASP A 96 6.64 3.37 -20.84
CA ASP A 96 5.48 3.94 -20.13
C ASP A 96 4.88 5.20 -20.79
N ILE A 97 5.35 5.60 -21.98
CA ILE A 97 4.64 6.62 -22.78
C ILE A 97 3.85 5.91 -23.88
N GLN A 98 2.67 5.41 -23.53
CA GLN A 98 1.63 5.09 -24.52
C GLN A 98 0.67 6.29 -24.60
N ALA A 99 0.82 7.10 -25.66
CA ALA A 99 0.04 8.31 -25.90
C ALA A 99 -1.39 8.03 -26.42
N ASP A 100 -1.79 6.76 -26.44
CA ASP A 100 -2.93 6.24 -27.19
C ASP A 100 -3.85 5.36 -26.32
N GLU A 101 -3.45 5.03 -25.08
CA GLU A 101 -4.21 4.09 -24.25
C GLU A 101 -5.30 4.81 -23.43
N TYR A 102 -6.52 4.44 -23.77
CA TYR A 102 -7.80 4.89 -23.24
C TYR A 102 -7.95 4.42 -21.78
N TYR A 103 -8.08 5.35 -20.84
CA TYR A 103 -8.23 5.10 -19.39
C TYR A 103 -9.72 4.98 -18.98
N PRO A 104 -10.17 3.87 -18.37
CA PRO A 104 -11.41 3.86 -17.57
C PRO A 104 -11.15 3.94 -16.05
N ILE A 105 -11.86 4.79 -15.31
CA ILE A 105 -11.67 5.02 -13.86
C ILE A 105 -12.66 4.21 -12.98
N TYR A 106 -12.13 3.79 -11.84
CA TYR A 106 -12.67 3.09 -10.67
C TYR A 106 -14.03 3.52 -10.09
N GLY A 107 -14.80 2.53 -9.61
CA GLY A 107 -16.04 2.69 -8.83
C GLY A 107 -16.55 1.42 -8.15
N ASP A 108 -15.66 0.53 -7.75
CA ASP A 108 -15.83 -0.48 -6.70
C ASP A 108 -14.39 -0.84 -6.25
N ASN A 109 -14.20 -1.63 -5.20
CA ASN A 109 -12.88 -2.04 -4.70
C ASN A 109 -12.17 -3.02 -5.68
N SER A 110 -12.06 -2.61 -6.94
CA SER A 110 -11.49 -3.38 -8.05
C SER A 110 -10.01 -3.05 -8.17
N GLU A 111 -9.20 -4.00 -7.72
CA GLU A 111 -7.75 -4.05 -7.87
C GLU A 111 -7.35 -3.99 -9.37
N ARG A 112 -6.53 -3.02 -9.78
CA ARG A 112 -5.76 -3.13 -11.03
C ARG A 112 -4.50 -3.91 -10.69
N GLY A 113 -4.58 -5.23 -10.78
CA GLY A 113 -3.42 -6.13 -10.67
C GLY A 113 -2.96 -6.58 -12.05
N PHE A 114 -1.66 -6.75 -12.24
CA PHE A 114 -1.15 -7.46 -13.41
C PHE A 114 -1.42 -8.97 -13.24
N ASP A 115 -2.28 -9.53 -14.07
CA ASP A 115 -2.63 -10.96 -14.04
C ASP A 115 -1.43 -11.89 -14.40
N ALA A 116 -0.40 -11.32 -15.04
CA ALA A 116 0.79 -12.02 -15.55
C ALA A 116 2.02 -11.09 -15.57
N GLN A 117 2.48 -10.66 -14.39
CA GLN A 117 3.73 -9.92 -14.25
C GLN A 117 4.91 -10.89 -14.35
N SER A 118 5.75 -10.68 -15.35
CA SER A 118 7.06 -11.31 -15.43
C SER A 118 8.04 -10.30 -15.96
N SER A 119 9.26 -10.38 -15.46
CA SER A 119 10.39 -9.63 -15.92
C SER A 119 11.17 -10.37 -17.02
N SER A 120 10.76 -11.62 -17.32
CA SER A 120 11.22 -12.41 -18.44
C SER A 120 10.23 -12.39 -19.61
N ASN A 121 10.62 -13.05 -20.70
CA ASN A 121 9.77 -13.23 -21.88
C ASN A 121 8.60 -14.19 -21.66
N LEU A 122 8.53 -14.88 -20.51
CA LEU A 122 7.56 -15.94 -20.26
C LEU A 122 6.95 -15.84 -18.85
N PHE A 123 5.63 -15.82 -18.78
CA PHE A 123 4.87 -16.07 -17.56
C PHE A 123 3.94 -17.26 -17.78
N VAL A 124 3.92 -18.20 -16.85
CA VAL A 124 2.99 -19.34 -16.86
C VAL A 124 2.44 -19.51 -15.46
N LYS A 125 1.13 -19.62 -15.30
CA LYS A 125 0.48 -20.01 -14.06
C LYS A 125 -0.59 -21.05 -14.34
N VAL A 126 -0.57 -22.15 -13.60
CA VAL A 126 -1.61 -23.17 -13.60
C VAL A 126 -2.19 -23.27 -12.20
N GLU A 127 -3.50 -23.12 -12.07
CA GLU A 127 -4.17 -23.05 -10.76
C GLU A 127 -5.42 -23.93 -10.69
N LYS A 128 -5.69 -24.41 -9.48
CA LYS A 128 -6.86 -25.22 -9.11
C LYS A 128 -7.23 -24.92 -7.65
N GLY A 129 -8.32 -24.18 -7.45
CA GLY A 129 -8.71 -23.71 -6.11
C GLY A 129 -7.64 -22.80 -5.52
N ALA A 130 -7.17 -23.11 -4.30
CA ALA A 130 -6.06 -22.40 -3.65
C ALA A 130 -4.68 -22.84 -4.16
N SER A 131 -4.56 -24.03 -4.76
CA SER A 131 -3.26 -24.58 -5.20
C SER A 131 -2.87 -24.05 -6.58
N TYR A 132 -1.59 -23.73 -6.78
CA TYR A 132 -1.07 -23.26 -8.05
C TYR A 132 0.40 -23.63 -8.28
N MET A 133 0.81 -23.62 -9.55
CA MET A 133 2.20 -23.63 -9.98
C MET A 133 2.40 -22.45 -10.92
N LEU A 134 3.48 -21.70 -10.74
CA LEU A 134 3.77 -20.55 -11.57
C LEU A 134 5.26 -20.45 -11.89
N TYR A 135 5.55 -19.91 -13.07
CA TYR A 135 6.87 -19.46 -13.51
C TYR A 135 6.73 -18.02 -13.99
N GLY A 136 7.56 -17.12 -13.47
CA GLY A 136 7.46 -15.68 -13.71
C GLY A 136 8.00 -14.91 -12.52
N ASP A 137 7.52 -13.69 -12.30
CA ASP A 137 7.91 -12.95 -11.10
C ASP A 137 7.16 -13.53 -9.89
N ILE A 138 7.93 -14.01 -8.91
CA ILE A 138 7.47 -14.65 -7.69
C ILE A 138 7.76 -13.73 -6.51
N SER A 139 6.71 -13.44 -5.72
CA SER A 139 6.88 -12.87 -4.39
C SER A 139 7.10 -14.00 -3.37
N ILE A 140 8.19 -13.89 -2.63
CA ILE A 140 8.66 -14.82 -1.61
C ILE A 140 8.48 -14.11 -0.28
N GLU A 141 7.29 -14.28 0.28
CA GLU A 141 6.88 -13.73 1.56
C GLU A 141 6.45 -14.88 2.47
N PRO A 142 6.53 -14.73 3.80
CA PRO A 142 5.98 -15.72 4.71
C PRO A 142 4.48 -15.91 4.46
N GLY A 143 4.01 -17.15 4.36
CA GLY A 143 2.58 -17.44 4.20
C GLY A 143 1.77 -17.17 5.47
N ASP A 144 2.42 -17.08 6.63
CA ASP A 144 1.80 -16.72 7.89
C ASP A 144 2.59 -15.61 8.62
N PRO A 145 1.92 -14.55 9.12
CA PRO A 145 2.56 -13.45 9.84
C PRO A 145 3.17 -13.84 11.20
N ALA A 146 2.97 -15.07 11.67
CA ALA A 146 3.69 -15.60 12.83
C ALA A 146 5.19 -15.75 12.59
N PHE A 147 5.64 -15.78 11.33
CA PHE A 147 7.05 -15.69 11.01
C PHE A 147 7.52 -14.24 11.13
N ARG A 148 8.06 -13.87 12.30
CA ARG A 148 8.68 -12.57 12.56
C ARG A 148 10.21 -12.64 12.53
N LEU A 149 10.80 -13.73 13.01
CA LEU A 149 12.23 -14.03 12.89
C LEU A 149 12.55 -14.54 11.48
N GLY A 150 11.70 -15.41 10.94
CA GLY A 150 11.76 -15.95 9.58
C GLY A 150 11.12 -15.04 8.53
N ALA A 151 11.04 -13.73 8.77
CA ALA A 151 10.23 -12.78 8.00
C ALA A 151 10.84 -12.37 6.64
N TYR A 152 11.87 -13.07 6.15
CA TYR A 152 12.57 -12.73 4.90
C TYR A 152 11.60 -12.56 3.72
N ARG A 153 11.75 -11.45 3.01
CA ARG A 153 10.95 -11.10 1.83
C ARG A 153 11.85 -10.87 0.63
N ASN A 154 11.43 -11.38 -0.53
CA ASN A 154 12.14 -11.18 -1.78
C ASN A 154 11.14 -11.25 -2.95
N LEU A 155 11.33 -10.43 -3.97
CA LEU A 155 10.70 -10.59 -5.28
C LEU A 155 11.75 -11.13 -6.22
N THR A 156 11.49 -12.11 -7.08
CA THR A 156 12.47 -12.52 -8.10
C THR A 156 11.79 -13.25 -9.24
N THR A 157 12.48 -13.48 -10.35
CA THR A 157 11.92 -14.30 -11.44
C THR A 157 12.33 -15.77 -11.26
N GLY A 158 11.34 -16.64 -11.10
CA GLY A 158 11.57 -18.07 -10.86
C GLY A 158 10.31 -18.91 -10.94
N ALA A 159 10.41 -20.14 -10.45
CA ALA A 159 9.28 -21.05 -10.29
C ALA A 159 8.81 -21.05 -8.83
N LYS A 160 7.49 -21.03 -8.62
CA LYS A 160 6.85 -21.20 -7.32
C LYS A 160 5.67 -22.16 -7.45
N ALA A 161 5.58 -23.11 -6.54
CA ALA A 161 4.45 -24.01 -6.43
C ALA A 161 3.87 -23.92 -5.02
N HIS A 162 2.55 -23.87 -4.94
CA HIS A 162 1.81 -23.83 -3.69
C HIS A 162 0.69 -24.87 -3.74
N TRP A 163 0.58 -25.66 -2.69
CA TRP A 163 -0.44 -26.67 -2.50
C TRP A 163 -1.05 -26.50 -1.12
N GLU A 164 -2.38 -26.51 -1.05
CA GLU A 164 -3.09 -26.32 0.21
C GLU A 164 -4.30 -27.26 0.29
N ASN A 165 -4.54 -27.77 1.50
CA ASN A 165 -5.77 -28.40 1.94
C ASN A 165 -6.12 -27.92 3.38
N ASP A 166 -7.22 -28.41 3.94
CA ASP A 166 -7.72 -27.98 5.27
C ASP A 166 -6.69 -28.09 6.42
N LYS A 167 -5.71 -28.99 6.31
CA LYS A 167 -4.74 -29.29 7.36
C LYS A 167 -3.33 -28.83 7.05
N VAL A 168 -2.94 -28.78 5.78
CA VAL A 168 -1.56 -28.58 5.37
C VAL A 168 -1.50 -27.62 4.18
N GLY A 169 -0.69 -26.58 4.31
CA GLY A 169 -0.20 -25.75 3.22
C GLY A 169 1.28 -26.06 2.97
N LEU A 170 1.68 -26.15 1.70
CA LEU A 170 3.07 -26.33 1.29
C LEU A 170 3.37 -25.38 0.14
N THR A 171 4.39 -24.56 0.31
CA THR A 171 4.93 -23.68 -0.72
C THR A 171 6.38 -24.05 -0.98
N VAL A 172 6.78 -24.16 -2.24
CA VAL A 172 8.18 -24.33 -2.65
C VAL A 172 8.49 -23.35 -3.77
N PHE A 173 9.72 -22.87 -3.81
CA PHE A 173 10.18 -21.96 -4.86
C PHE A 173 11.65 -22.20 -5.20
N ALA A 174 12.01 -21.86 -6.43
CA ALA A 174 13.38 -21.84 -6.91
C ALA A 174 13.53 -20.81 -8.02
N ALA A 175 14.58 -20.01 -7.95
CA ALA A 175 14.92 -18.97 -8.89
C ALA A 175 16.43 -19.02 -9.18
N ARG A 176 16.80 -18.57 -10.37
CA ARG A 176 18.19 -18.34 -10.73
C ARG A 176 18.34 -16.87 -11.08
N THR A 177 18.93 -16.11 -10.17
CA THR A 177 18.85 -14.65 -10.17
C THR A 177 20.24 -14.03 -10.07
N SER A 178 20.42 -12.85 -10.67
CA SER A 178 21.55 -11.93 -10.44
C SER A 178 21.07 -10.64 -9.77
N GLN A 179 19.81 -10.60 -9.34
CA GLN A 179 19.17 -9.40 -8.82
C GLN A 179 19.65 -9.14 -7.39
N GLN A 180 20.04 -7.89 -7.13
CA GLN A 180 20.35 -7.45 -5.78
C GLN A 180 19.13 -6.75 -5.20
N ASN A 181 18.70 -7.19 -4.01
CA ASN A 181 17.69 -6.48 -3.26
C ASN A 181 18.36 -5.38 -2.46
N ARG A 182 17.84 -4.15 -2.62
CA ARG A 182 18.16 -3.05 -1.74
C ARG A 182 16.99 -2.79 -0.81
N GLN A 183 17.31 -2.53 0.43
CA GLN A 183 16.34 -2.17 1.45
C GLN A 183 16.84 -0.91 2.16
N VAL A 184 15.98 0.10 2.23
CA VAL A 184 16.24 1.34 2.94
C VAL A 184 15.10 1.57 3.92
N GLU A 185 15.42 1.82 5.19
CA GLU A 185 14.47 2.25 6.20
C GLU A 185 14.73 3.71 6.53
N PHE A 186 13.69 4.54 6.54
CA PHE A 186 13.78 5.95 6.90
C PHE A 186 12.69 6.33 7.91
N PRO A 187 13.00 7.19 8.89
CA PRO A 187 12.04 7.58 9.91
C PRO A 187 10.94 8.45 9.32
N GLY A 188 9.73 8.33 9.86
CA GLY A 188 8.66 9.28 9.58
C GLY A 188 9.06 10.68 10.02
N ARG A 189 8.72 11.68 9.20
CA ARG A 189 9.01 13.11 9.47
C ARG A 189 7.75 13.95 9.67
N GLY A 190 6.57 13.36 9.60
CA GLY A 190 5.29 14.08 9.64
C GLY A 190 4.99 14.81 8.33
N ILE A 191 5.69 14.46 7.24
CA ILE A 191 5.50 15.03 5.90
C ILE A 191 5.22 13.91 4.90
N SER A 192 4.52 14.26 3.81
CA SER A 192 4.29 13.36 2.67
C SER A 192 5.56 13.14 1.83
N GLY A 193 6.60 13.94 1.99
CA GLY A 193 7.83 13.85 1.20
C GLY A 193 8.34 15.22 0.79
N PRO A 194 9.41 15.29 0.00
CA PRO A 194 10.12 14.14 -0.60
C PRO A 194 11.02 13.41 0.41
N TYR A 195 11.07 12.08 0.37
CA TYR A 195 12.06 11.25 1.08
C TYR A 195 13.11 10.75 0.11
N ASP A 196 14.38 11.07 0.34
CA ASP A 196 15.48 10.72 -0.56
C ASP A 196 15.76 9.20 -0.52
N ILE A 197 15.93 8.60 -1.70
CA ILE A 197 16.27 7.19 -1.91
C ILE A 197 17.15 7.04 -3.14
N ASP A 198 17.99 6.02 -3.21
CA ASP A 198 18.78 5.76 -4.42
C ASP A 198 18.01 4.87 -5.40
N LEU A 199 17.45 5.45 -6.46
CA LEU A 199 16.78 4.68 -7.54
C LEU A 199 17.72 4.35 -8.70
N THR A 200 19.05 4.49 -8.51
CA THR A 200 20.02 4.07 -9.53
C THR A 200 19.87 2.58 -9.80
N ASP A 201 19.74 2.21 -11.07
CA ASP A 201 19.50 0.84 -11.53
C ASP A 201 18.24 0.17 -10.96
N PHE A 202 17.30 0.96 -10.43
CA PHE A 202 16.01 0.49 -9.96
C PHE A 202 15.24 -0.25 -11.05
N ARG A 203 14.67 -1.39 -10.68
CA ARG A 203 13.79 -2.17 -11.54
C ARG A 203 12.34 -1.77 -11.33
N ASP A 204 11.68 -1.26 -12.36
CA ASP A 204 10.26 -0.88 -12.28
C ASP A 204 9.34 -2.03 -11.87
N GLY A 205 8.42 -1.72 -10.95
CA GLY A 205 7.46 -2.66 -10.39
C GLY A 205 8.06 -3.68 -9.42
N SER A 206 9.32 -3.50 -9.02
CA SER A 206 9.96 -4.29 -7.97
C SER A 206 9.80 -3.70 -6.57
N ASP A 207 9.20 -2.52 -6.47
CA ASP A 207 9.11 -1.76 -5.24
C ASP A 207 8.07 -2.32 -4.26
N GLN A 208 8.46 -2.27 -2.99
CA GLN A 208 7.72 -2.74 -1.85
C GLN A 208 7.93 -1.76 -0.68
N LEU A 209 6.87 -1.11 -0.22
CA LEU A 209 6.96 -0.13 0.86
C LEU A 209 6.08 -0.53 2.05
N ASP A 210 6.66 -0.60 3.23
CA ASP A 210 5.97 -0.92 4.48
C ASP A 210 6.12 0.22 5.50
N ILE A 211 5.03 0.61 6.16
CA ILE A 211 5.10 1.41 7.39
C ILE A 211 5.35 0.47 8.56
N ILE A 212 6.38 0.75 9.34
CA ILE A 212 6.79 -0.03 10.52
C ILE A 212 6.59 0.83 11.76
N VAL A 213 6.00 0.24 12.79
CA VAL A 213 5.96 0.83 14.13
C VAL A 213 6.85 -0.03 15.02
N ARG A 214 7.85 0.58 15.67
CA ARG A 214 8.75 -0.11 16.59
C ARG A 214 8.48 0.31 18.02
N ASP A 215 8.53 -0.64 18.93
CA ASP A 215 8.48 -0.35 20.35
C ASP A 215 9.61 0.61 20.73
N LYS A 216 9.27 1.67 21.46
CA LYS A 216 10.22 2.76 21.78
C LYS A 216 11.34 2.33 22.73
N VAL A 217 11.16 1.24 23.49
CA VAL A 217 12.13 0.76 24.48
C VAL A 217 12.95 -0.39 23.90
N THR A 218 12.28 -1.45 23.44
CA THR A 218 12.91 -2.68 22.92
C THR A 218 13.40 -2.54 21.48
N GLY A 219 12.79 -1.66 20.68
CA GLY A 219 13.06 -1.49 19.25
C GLY A 219 12.48 -2.60 18.36
N GLU A 220 11.71 -3.52 18.95
CA GLU A 220 11.03 -4.59 18.23
C GLU A 220 9.91 -4.06 17.33
N ILE A 221 9.67 -4.72 16.20
CA ILE A 221 8.56 -4.36 15.30
C ILE A 221 7.23 -4.78 15.93
N LEU A 222 6.40 -3.80 16.31
CA LEU A 222 5.05 -3.99 16.81
C LEU A 222 4.06 -4.24 15.67
N THR A 223 4.14 -3.42 14.62
CA THR A 223 3.28 -3.55 13.43
C THR A 223 4.03 -3.23 12.14
N GLU A 224 3.60 -3.89 11.06
CA GLU A 224 4.08 -3.68 9.70
C GLU A 224 2.86 -3.56 8.77
N THR A 225 2.76 -2.46 8.03
CA THR A 225 1.63 -2.15 7.14
C THR A 225 2.11 -1.88 5.72
N ARG A 226 1.73 -2.74 4.77
CA ARG A 226 2.07 -2.60 3.36
C ARG A 226 1.34 -1.43 2.71
N LEU A 227 2.07 -0.56 2.01
CA LEU A 227 1.55 0.50 1.16
C LEU A 227 1.53 0.09 -0.31
N ARG A 228 0.65 0.70 -1.08
CA ARG A 228 0.46 0.43 -2.51
C ARG A 228 1.06 1.53 -3.38
N HIS A 229 1.88 1.13 -4.34
CA HIS A 229 2.42 2.03 -5.37
C HIS A 229 1.28 2.71 -6.16
N LEU A 230 1.48 3.98 -6.52
CA LEU A 230 0.54 4.94 -7.16
C LEU A 230 -0.75 5.26 -6.40
N THR A 231 -1.07 4.53 -5.34
CA THR A 231 -2.27 4.80 -4.51
C THR A 231 -1.87 5.46 -3.21
N ASP A 232 -0.94 4.85 -2.49
CA ASP A 232 -0.53 5.29 -1.16
C ASP A 232 0.85 6.01 -1.22
N TYR A 233 1.67 5.75 -2.25
CA TYR A 233 2.92 6.47 -2.53
C TYR A 233 3.28 6.48 -4.03
N VAL A 234 4.17 7.41 -4.43
CA VAL A 234 4.71 7.57 -5.79
C VAL A 234 6.22 7.71 -5.72
N LEU A 235 6.92 7.18 -6.72
CA LEU A 235 8.37 7.34 -6.90
C LEU A 235 8.65 8.46 -7.91
N ASP A 236 9.54 9.39 -7.55
CA ASP A 236 10.12 10.38 -8.47
C ASP A 236 11.54 9.93 -8.83
N TYR A 237 11.66 9.26 -9.97
CA TYR A 237 12.90 8.71 -10.51
C TYR A 237 13.93 9.77 -10.87
N PHE A 238 13.49 10.98 -11.26
CA PHE A 238 14.41 12.05 -11.63
C PHE A 238 15.02 12.71 -10.40
N ARG A 239 14.26 12.77 -9.31
CA ARG A 239 14.71 13.35 -8.04
C ARG A 239 15.24 12.33 -7.06
N ASN A 240 15.14 11.03 -7.36
CA ASN A 240 15.54 9.97 -6.43
C ASN A 240 14.77 10.07 -5.10
N THR A 241 13.44 10.19 -5.17
CA THR A 241 12.60 10.41 -3.97
C THR A 241 11.29 9.62 -3.96
N ILE A 242 10.77 9.35 -2.76
CA ILE A 242 9.42 8.84 -2.51
C ILE A 242 8.51 9.97 -2.00
N VAL A 243 7.28 10.01 -2.50
CA VAL A 243 6.20 10.89 -2.02
C VAL A 243 4.98 10.05 -1.65
N PHE A 244 4.51 10.18 -0.41
CA PHE A 244 3.34 9.51 0.15
C PHE A 244 2.06 10.32 -0.07
N ASP A 245 0.92 9.65 -0.28
CA ASP A 245 -0.40 10.31 -0.36
C ASP A 245 -0.83 10.91 0.98
N SER A 246 -0.41 10.28 2.08
CA SER A 246 -0.62 10.77 3.45
C SER A 246 0.72 10.99 4.16
N PRO A 247 0.86 12.02 5.02
CA PRO A 247 2.10 12.24 5.74
C PRO A 247 2.52 11.05 6.60
N LEU A 248 3.78 10.62 6.45
CA LEU A 248 4.35 9.56 7.26
C LEU A 248 4.63 10.11 8.66
N ARG A 249 3.75 9.79 9.61
CA ARG A 249 3.82 10.20 11.02
C ARG A 249 5.16 9.78 11.65
N GLN A 250 5.63 10.54 12.62
CA GLN A 250 6.89 10.25 13.34
C GLN A 250 6.69 9.21 14.45
N PHE A 251 5.53 9.26 15.11
CA PHE A 251 5.16 8.40 16.23
C PHE A 251 3.70 7.96 16.11
N ASP A 252 3.36 6.84 16.74
CA ASP A 252 1.96 6.43 16.95
C ASP A 252 1.34 7.11 18.18
N GLU A 253 0.12 6.69 18.54
CA GLU A 253 -0.63 7.22 19.69
C GLU A 253 0.09 6.99 21.03
N ASP A 254 0.91 5.95 21.15
CA ASP A 254 1.64 5.54 22.35
C ASP A 254 3.08 6.07 22.40
N GLY A 255 3.46 6.84 21.38
CA GLY A 255 4.79 7.45 21.25
C GLY A 255 5.84 6.51 20.65
N ASN A 256 5.43 5.40 20.05
CA ASN A 256 6.32 4.46 19.38
C ASN A 256 6.78 5.04 18.05
N PRO A 257 8.09 5.00 17.72
CA PRO A 257 8.61 5.51 16.46
C PRO A 257 8.02 4.78 15.26
N ILE A 258 7.65 5.57 14.25
CA ILE A 258 7.17 5.09 12.95
C ILE A 258 8.25 5.33 11.90
N SER A 259 8.58 4.31 11.13
CA SER A 259 9.46 4.38 9.97
C SER A 259 8.77 3.82 8.73
N ALA A 260 9.31 4.10 7.56
CA ALA A 260 8.95 3.40 6.33
C ALA A 260 10.16 2.64 5.80
N ARG A 261 9.92 1.39 5.42
CA ARG A 261 10.90 0.46 4.85
C ARG A 261 10.58 0.26 3.38
N PHE A 262 11.49 0.70 2.52
CA PHE A 262 11.42 0.54 1.08
C PHE A 262 12.37 -0.55 0.63
N ALA A 263 11.83 -1.64 0.10
CA ALA A 263 12.56 -2.72 -0.53
C ALA A 263 12.34 -2.68 -2.04
N TYR A 264 13.41 -2.83 -2.82
CA TYR A 264 13.36 -2.82 -4.29
C TYR A 264 14.53 -3.60 -4.86
N GLN A 265 14.42 -3.93 -6.15
CA GLN A 265 15.49 -4.59 -6.87
C GLN A 265 16.30 -3.58 -7.66
N VAL A 266 17.61 -3.82 -7.72
CA VAL A 266 18.49 -3.20 -8.69
C VAL A 266 19.05 -4.25 -9.65
N ASP A 267 19.20 -3.85 -10.91
CA ASP A 267 19.92 -4.66 -11.88
C ASP A 267 21.41 -4.66 -11.48
N SER A 268 22.01 -5.85 -11.47
CA SER A 268 23.42 -6.04 -11.14
C SER A 268 24.07 -6.94 -12.19
N ASP A 269 25.29 -6.59 -12.57
CA ASP A 269 26.16 -7.40 -13.44
C ASP A 269 26.73 -8.64 -12.70
N ALA A 270 26.29 -8.90 -11.47
CA ALA A 270 26.70 -10.03 -10.66
C ALA A 270 26.39 -11.38 -11.33
N GLN A 271 27.18 -12.40 -10.99
CA GLN A 271 26.96 -13.75 -11.48
C GLN A 271 25.61 -14.29 -10.98
N ARG A 272 24.86 -14.96 -11.86
CA ARG A 272 23.57 -15.55 -11.49
C ARG A 272 23.77 -16.73 -10.54
N TYR A 273 23.15 -16.67 -9.38
CA TYR A 273 23.16 -17.70 -8.35
C TYR A 273 21.79 -18.37 -8.18
N TRP A 274 21.75 -19.48 -7.43
CA TRP A 274 20.51 -20.18 -7.10
C TRP A 274 19.92 -19.65 -5.79
N PHE A 275 18.63 -19.37 -5.82
CA PHE A 275 17.85 -18.96 -4.66
C PHE A 275 16.60 -19.84 -4.55
N TYR A 276 16.44 -20.58 -3.46
CA TYR A 276 15.38 -21.57 -3.32
C TYR A 276 14.97 -21.79 -1.88
N GLY A 277 13.80 -22.38 -1.70
CA GLY A 277 13.27 -22.61 -0.37
C GLY A 277 11.90 -23.25 -0.38
N GLY A 278 11.39 -23.42 0.84
CA GLY A 278 10.06 -23.97 1.05
C GLY A 278 9.49 -23.56 2.39
N GLU A 279 8.17 -23.59 2.46
CA GLU A 279 7.40 -23.32 3.66
C GLU A 279 6.30 -24.38 3.78
N ALA A 280 6.14 -24.94 4.97
CA ALA A 280 5.07 -25.86 5.30
C ALA A 280 4.29 -25.32 6.50
N GLN A 281 2.97 -25.24 6.36
CA GLN A 281 2.04 -24.81 7.39
C GLN A 281 1.13 -25.98 7.76
N PHE A 282 0.91 -26.19 9.05
CA PHE A 282 0.11 -27.27 9.60
C PHE A 282 -0.96 -26.71 10.53
N ASN A 283 -2.23 -26.89 10.19
CA ASN A 283 -3.35 -26.65 11.10
C ASN A 283 -3.52 -27.90 11.98
N ILE A 284 -2.86 -27.89 13.14
CA ILE A 284 -2.87 -29.00 14.11
C ILE A 284 -4.26 -29.17 14.71
N SER A 285 -4.94 -28.05 14.97
CA SER A 285 -6.33 -27.98 15.42
C SER A 285 -6.99 -26.71 14.85
N GLU A 286 -8.27 -26.48 15.14
CA GLU A 286 -8.96 -25.23 14.77
C GLU A 286 -8.31 -23.98 15.40
N ARG A 287 -7.56 -24.16 16.51
CA ARG A 287 -6.95 -23.07 17.27
C ARG A 287 -5.42 -23.04 17.19
N THR A 288 -4.78 -24.13 16.80
CA THR A 288 -3.33 -24.27 16.80
C THR A 288 -2.79 -24.48 15.40
N THR A 289 -1.88 -23.61 14.99
CA THR A 289 -1.16 -23.67 13.71
C THR A 289 0.33 -23.71 13.98
N ALA A 290 1.05 -24.54 13.23
CA ALA A 290 2.51 -24.55 13.22
C ALA A 290 3.03 -24.30 11.80
N GLY A 291 4.20 -23.69 11.69
CA GLY A 291 4.84 -23.43 10.41
C GLY A 291 6.32 -23.75 10.45
N LEU A 292 6.87 -24.18 9.33
CA LEU A 292 8.30 -24.35 9.08
C LEU A 292 8.66 -23.62 7.79
N ARG A 293 9.77 -22.90 7.77
CA ARG A 293 10.26 -22.16 6.60
C ARG A 293 11.76 -22.35 6.47
N VAL A 294 12.22 -22.63 5.26
CA VAL A 294 13.65 -22.75 4.92
C VAL A 294 13.92 -21.99 3.63
N ILE A 295 14.98 -21.20 3.63
CA ILE A 295 15.45 -20.39 2.51
C ILE A 295 16.96 -20.60 2.41
N ARG A 296 17.44 -20.76 1.17
CA ARG A 296 18.85 -20.89 0.83
C ARG A 296 19.18 -20.06 -0.39
N SER A 297 20.31 -19.38 -0.32
CA SER A 297 20.86 -18.54 -1.37
C SER A 297 22.33 -18.89 -1.58
N ASP A 298 22.64 -19.46 -2.74
CA ASP A 298 24.00 -19.88 -3.12
C ASP A 298 24.76 -18.72 -3.80
N GLY A 299 24.65 -17.50 -3.25
CA GLY A 299 25.34 -16.30 -3.74
C GLY A 299 26.87 -16.44 -3.70
N GLU A 300 27.59 -15.43 -4.17
CA GLU A 300 29.06 -15.47 -4.13
C GLU A 300 29.57 -15.47 -2.68
N ASP A 301 30.54 -16.34 -2.38
CA ASP A 301 31.10 -16.46 -1.03
C ASP A 301 31.58 -15.10 -0.49
N GLY A 302 31.21 -14.75 0.74
CA GLY A 302 31.59 -13.46 1.34
C GLY A 302 30.67 -12.30 0.98
N THR A 303 29.62 -12.53 0.19
CA THR A 303 28.64 -11.50 -0.20
C THR A 303 27.31 -11.65 0.56
N PRO A 304 26.53 -10.57 0.75
CA PRO A 304 25.19 -10.66 1.37
C PRO A 304 24.22 -11.60 0.63
N GLU A 305 24.49 -11.89 -0.64
CA GLU A 305 23.73 -12.80 -1.48
C GLU A 305 23.88 -14.26 -1.04
N GLU A 306 24.97 -14.65 -0.39
CA GLU A 306 25.09 -15.98 0.24
C GLU A 306 24.41 -15.94 1.62
N HIS A 307 23.34 -16.72 1.82
CA HIS A 307 22.69 -16.84 3.12
C HIS A 307 21.75 -18.04 3.20
N ASP A 308 21.62 -18.55 4.42
CA ASP A 308 20.67 -19.58 4.80
C ASP A 308 19.78 -19.08 5.95
N LEU A 309 18.49 -19.42 5.90
CA LEU A 309 17.53 -19.14 6.96
C LEU A 309 16.60 -20.33 7.16
N ALA A 310 16.50 -20.81 8.39
CA ALA A 310 15.49 -21.77 8.80
C ALA A 310 14.71 -21.20 10.00
N ALA A 311 13.39 -21.24 9.93
CA ALA A 311 12.51 -20.76 11.00
C ALA A 311 11.35 -21.72 11.22
N GLY A 312 10.85 -21.77 12.45
CA GLY A 312 9.67 -22.54 12.80
C GLY A 312 8.88 -21.86 13.88
N PHE A 313 7.55 -21.85 13.74
CA PHE A 313 6.66 -21.27 14.74
C PHE A 313 5.55 -22.24 15.15
N VAL A 314 5.00 -21.99 16.33
CA VAL A 314 3.73 -22.54 16.80
C VAL A 314 2.90 -21.40 17.36
N ARG A 315 1.67 -21.26 16.86
CA ARG A 315 0.69 -20.28 17.35
C ARG A 315 -0.58 -20.98 17.81
N THR A 316 -1.08 -20.60 18.98
CA THR A 316 -2.36 -21.07 19.52
C THR A 316 -3.26 -19.89 19.90
N ARG A 317 -4.46 -19.84 19.33
CA ARG A 317 -5.49 -18.86 19.69
C ARG A 317 -6.23 -19.30 20.96
N LEU A 318 -6.48 -18.37 21.86
CA LEU A 318 -7.18 -18.57 23.14
C LEU A 318 -8.64 -18.13 23.02
N GLY A 319 -9.57 -18.88 23.61
CA GLY A 319 -11.01 -18.64 23.47
C GLY A 319 -11.63 -19.43 22.31
N GLU A 320 -12.86 -19.10 21.90
CA GLU A 320 -13.52 -19.83 20.81
C GLU A 320 -12.95 -19.44 19.45
N ASP A 321 -12.62 -18.15 19.26
CA ASP A 321 -12.10 -17.59 17.99
C ASP A 321 -10.80 -16.78 18.14
N GLY A 322 -10.10 -16.90 19.27
CA GLY A 322 -8.95 -16.01 19.59
C GLY A 322 -9.35 -14.73 20.29
N ASP A 323 -10.63 -14.60 20.66
CA ASP A 323 -11.21 -13.47 21.39
C ASP A 323 -10.57 -13.22 22.75
N LYS A 324 -9.94 -14.26 23.34
CA LYS A 324 -9.25 -14.17 24.63
C LYS A 324 -7.74 -13.99 24.49
N GLY A 325 -7.22 -13.87 23.27
CA GLY A 325 -5.79 -13.66 23.01
C GLY A 325 -5.11 -14.81 22.27
N GLU A 326 -3.79 -14.81 22.27
CA GLU A 326 -2.97 -15.76 21.51
C GLU A 326 -1.60 -16.02 22.16
N ILE A 327 -1.05 -17.20 21.88
CA ILE A 327 0.31 -17.59 22.24
C ILE A 327 1.07 -17.90 20.96
N GLU A 328 2.24 -17.31 20.76
CA GLU A 328 3.10 -17.53 19.62
C GLU A 328 4.53 -17.79 20.08
N ILE A 329 5.14 -18.86 19.57
CA ILE A 329 6.55 -19.17 19.81
C ILE A 329 7.20 -19.34 18.45
N GLU A 330 8.32 -18.70 18.21
CA GLU A 330 9.12 -18.84 17.00
C GLU A 330 10.59 -19.07 17.35
N ILE A 331 11.24 -19.94 16.59
CA ILE A 331 12.69 -20.14 16.62
C ILE A 331 13.23 -20.01 15.20
N ALA A 332 14.43 -19.43 15.06
CA ALA A 332 15.08 -19.30 13.78
C ALA A 332 16.60 -19.45 13.91
N GLN A 333 17.22 -19.89 12.82
CA GLN A 333 18.66 -19.97 12.63
C GLN A 333 19.02 -19.36 11.28
N ALA A 334 20.05 -18.54 11.26
CA ALA A 334 20.57 -17.91 10.06
C ALA A 334 22.09 -18.10 9.94
N ALA A 335 22.56 -18.23 8.70
CA ALA A 335 23.97 -18.13 8.35
C ALA A 335 24.12 -17.15 7.18
N ASN A 336 25.13 -16.28 7.23
CA ASN A 336 25.34 -15.21 6.27
C ASN A 336 26.67 -15.41 5.53
N GLY A 337 26.80 -14.83 4.34
CA GLY A 337 27.97 -15.02 3.47
C GLY A 337 29.28 -14.51 4.06
N ASP A 338 29.23 -13.59 5.02
CA ASP A 338 30.41 -13.16 5.79
C ASP A 338 30.95 -14.22 6.78
N GLY A 339 30.32 -15.40 6.81
CA GLY A 339 30.66 -16.52 7.69
C GLY A 339 30.04 -16.43 9.09
N SER A 340 29.31 -15.35 9.39
CA SER A 340 28.57 -15.24 10.63
C SER A 340 27.35 -16.16 10.63
N SER A 341 27.01 -16.70 11.80
CA SER A 341 25.78 -17.46 11.98
C SER A 341 25.24 -17.24 13.39
N GLY A 342 23.93 -17.38 13.54
CA GLY A 342 23.28 -17.20 14.82
C GLY A 342 21.89 -17.80 14.85
N SER A 343 21.37 -17.95 16.05
CA SER A 343 19.99 -18.35 16.31
C SER A 343 19.24 -17.25 17.05
N ALA A 344 17.94 -17.23 16.87
CA ALA A 344 17.02 -16.39 17.62
C ALA A 344 15.78 -17.17 18.06
N ALA A 345 15.15 -16.72 19.12
CA ALA A 345 13.88 -17.23 19.61
C ALA A 345 12.99 -16.07 20.07
N ARG A 346 11.68 -16.26 19.92
CA ARG A 346 10.66 -15.29 20.29
C ARG A 346 9.47 -16.00 20.95
N LEU A 347 8.89 -15.35 21.95
CA LEU A 347 7.66 -15.73 22.63
C LEU A 347 6.75 -14.49 22.70
N SER A 348 5.52 -14.66 22.24
CA SER A 348 4.44 -13.69 22.41
C SER A 348 3.30 -14.36 23.15
N TYR A 349 2.77 -13.69 24.15
CA TYR A 349 1.60 -14.14 24.89
C TYR A 349 0.67 -12.96 25.10
N THR A 350 -0.56 -13.06 24.63
CA THR A 350 -1.59 -12.05 24.86
C THR A 350 -2.81 -12.69 25.49
N LEU A 351 -3.38 -12.00 26.48
CA LEU A 351 -4.62 -12.38 27.12
C LEU A 351 -5.56 -11.17 27.14
N GLN A 352 -6.73 -11.34 26.56
CA GLN A 352 -7.79 -10.34 26.50
C GLN A 352 -8.94 -10.75 27.40
N ALA A 353 -9.31 -9.85 28.31
CA ALA A 353 -10.51 -9.91 29.14
C ALA A 353 -11.46 -8.75 28.77
N GLU A 354 -12.63 -8.70 29.41
CA GLU A 354 -13.64 -7.67 29.13
C GLU A 354 -13.15 -6.24 29.40
N THR A 355 -12.37 -6.06 30.47
CA THR A 355 -11.89 -4.76 30.94
C THR A 355 -10.37 -4.68 31.06
N SER A 356 -9.66 -5.76 30.72
CA SER A 356 -8.22 -5.82 30.89
C SER A 356 -7.54 -6.51 29.72
N ARG A 357 -6.31 -6.10 29.43
CA ARG A 357 -5.41 -6.73 28.48
C ARG A 357 -4.08 -6.98 29.18
N PHE A 358 -3.50 -8.13 28.90
CA PHE A 358 -2.18 -8.50 29.39
C PHE A 358 -1.36 -9.05 28.23
N GLY A 359 -0.13 -8.58 28.11
CA GLY A 359 0.80 -9.03 27.09
C GLY A 359 2.18 -9.32 27.68
N ILE A 360 2.84 -10.31 27.08
CA ILE A 360 4.26 -10.59 27.27
C ILE A 360 4.86 -10.75 25.88
N GLU A 361 5.95 -10.06 25.64
CA GLU A 361 6.79 -10.22 24.46
C GLU A 361 8.21 -10.50 24.93
N ALA A 362 8.84 -11.55 24.43
CA ALA A 362 10.21 -11.89 24.80
C ALA A 362 10.97 -12.39 23.60
N SER A 363 12.19 -11.90 23.42
CA SER A 363 13.06 -12.30 22.33
C SER A 363 14.52 -12.42 22.76
N ILE A 364 15.24 -13.28 22.05
CA ILE A 364 16.69 -13.43 22.15
C ILE A 364 17.24 -13.67 20.75
N ALA A 365 18.30 -12.97 20.39
CA ALA A 365 19.04 -13.14 19.15
C ALA A 365 20.54 -13.14 19.43
N GLN A 366 21.26 -14.09 18.84
CA GLN A 366 22.72 -14.10 18.86
C GLN A 366 23.29 -13.03 17.92
N ASP A 367 24.52 -12.57 18.19
CA ASP A 367 25.19 -11.51 17.42
C ASP A 367 25.25 -11.80 15.91
N GLY A 368 25.39 -13.08 15.51
CA GLY A 368 25.40 -13.49 14.10
C GLY A 368 24.01 -13.76 13.48
N PHE A 369 22.92 -13.57 14.22
CA PHE A 369 21.56 -13.71 13.67
C PHE A 369 21.12 -12.38 13.03
N ALA A 370 21.42 -12.23 11.74
CA ALA A 370 21.13 -11.00 11.00
C ALA A 370 20.36 -11.24 9.67
N PRO A 371 19.33 -12.10 9.61
CA PRO A 371 18.56 -12.25 8.38
C PRO A 371 17.76 -10.98 8.09
N SER A 372 17.64 -10.62 6.81
CA SER A 372 16.84 -9.47 6.40
C SER A 372 15.35 -9.68 6.74
N GLY A 373 14.69 -8.60 7.15
CA GLY A 373 13.27 -8.60 7.51
C GLY A 373 12.95 -9.06 8.94
N SER A 374 13.91 -9.64 9.69
CA SER A 374 13.71 -10.06 11.08
C SER A 374 13.18 -8.92 11.97
N SER A 375 12.22 -9.23 12.85
CA SER A 375 11.69 -8.29 13.83
C SER A 375 12.65 -7.99 14.98
N VAL A 376 13.63 -8.87 15.22
CA VAL A 376 14.62 -8.75 16.29
C VAL A 376 15.97 -8.33 15.73
N ARG A 377 16.72 -7.54 16.51
CA ARG A 377 18.06 -7.08 16.17
C ARG A 377 19.11 -8.11 16.56
N PRO A 378 20.22 -8.27 15.81
CA PRO A 378 21.31 -9.17 16.19
C PRO A 378 21.88 -8.78 17.56
N GLY A 379 22.25 -9.77 18.38
CA GLY A 379 22.86 -9.53 19.70
C GLY A 379 21.92 -8.94 20.76
N THR A 380 20.60 -9.02 20.55
CA THR A 380 19.62 -8.44 21.48
C THR A 380 18.90 -9.49 22.32
N ARG A 381 18.56 -9.12 23.56
CA ARG A 381 17.65 -9.83 24.45
C ARG A 381 16.64 -8.83 24.94
N ALA A 382 15.36 -9.07 24.70
CA ALA A 382 14.30 -8.19 25.12
C ALA A 382 13.20 -8.97 25.83
N VAL A 383 12.62 -8.38 26.87
CA VAL A 383 11.39 -8.86 27.51
C VAL A 383 10.55 -7.63 27.83
N GLY A 384 9.36 -7.56 27.25
CA GLY A 384 8.33 -6.57 27.57
C GLY A 384 7.13 -7.27 28.20
N ILE A 385 6.57 -6.64 29.23
CA ILE A 385 5.33 -7.05 29.87
C ILE A 385 4.41 -5.84 29.91
N ASP A 386 3.19 -5.98 29.41
CA ASP A 386 2.17 -4.94 29.43
C ASP A 386 0.92 -5.42 30.16
N TYR A 387 0.32 -4.53 30.95
CA TYR A 387 -0.98 -4.72 31.56
C TYR A 387 -1.79 -3.43 31.50
N GLU A 388 -2.94 -3.50 30.85
CA GLU A 388 -3.90 -2.40 30.76
C GLU A 388 -5.22 -2.83 31.38
N THR A 389 -5.85 -1.96 32.17
CA THR A 389 -7.18 -2.24 32.73
C THR A 389 -8.02 -0.98 32.92
N LYS A 390 -9.32 -1.09 32.65
CA LYS A 390 -10.30 -0.06 32.96
C LYS A 390 -10.63 -0.10 34.45
N LEU A 391 -10.24 0.92 35.20
CA LEU A 391 -10.59 1.06 36.61
C LEU A 391 -12.06 1.49 36.78
N ASN A 392 -12.55 2.32 35.85
CA ASN A 392 -13.95 2.74 35.73
C ASN A 392 -14.20 3.24 34.29
N GLU A 393 -15.39 3.79 34.01
CA GLU A 393 -15.76 4.28 32.66
C GLU A 393 -14.88 5.41 32.11
N GLN A 394 -14.17 6.14 32.98
CA GLN A 394 -13.39 7.33 32.64
C GLN A 394 -11.91 7.17 32.96
N THR A 395 -11.46 6.04 33.53
CA THR A 395 -10.09 5.91 34.06
C THR A 395 -9.51 4.55 33.71
N ASP A 396 -8.34 4.58 33.07
CA ASP A 396 -7.57 3.43 32.67
C ASP A 396 -6.23 3.41 33.42
N LEU A 397 -5.78 2.23 33.83
CA LEU A 397 -4.48 1.98 34.42
C LEU A 397 -3.63 1.20 33.42
N ARG A 398 -2.40 1.67 33.20
CA ARG A 398 -1.39 1.00 32.38
C ARG A 398 -0.17 0.74 33.22
N LEU A 399 0.33 -0.49 33.17
CA LEU A 399 1.57 -0.91 33.78
C LEU A 399 2.42 -1.57 32.70
N SER A 400 3.69 -1.21 32.61
CA SER A 400 4.66 -1.91 31.76
C SER A 400 5.95 -2.18 32.51
N ALA A 401 6.63 -3.25 32.11
CA ALA A 401 7.97 -3.56 32.55
C ALA A 401 8.76 -4.11 31.37
N ASP A 402 9.91 -3.50 31.09
CA ASP A 402 10.71 -3.78 29.92
C ASP A 402 12.16 -4.04 30.33
N TYR A 403 12.79 -5.04 29.75
CA TYR A 403 14.21 -5.34 29.91
C TYR A 403 14.81 -5.51 28.51
N VAL A 404 15.93 -4.83 28.26
CA VAL A 404 16.62 -4.85 26.97
C VAL A 404 18.12 -4.90 27.21
N ALA A 405 18.77 -5.95 26.71
CA ALA A 405 20.22 -6.04 26.60
C ALA A 405 20.61 -6.07 25.12
N ASP A 406 21.53 -5.21 24.72
CA ASP A 406 22.10 -5.13 23.38
C ASP A 406 23.63 -5.31 23.51
N THR A 407 24.11 -6.49 23.13
CA THR A 407 25.53 -6.87 23.24
C THR A 407 26.42 -6.11 22.26
N LEU A 408 25.86 -5.63 21.15
CA LEU A 408 26.59 -4.89 20.12
C LEU A 408 26.72 -3.42 20.49
N ALA A 409 25.67 -2.83 21.08
CA ALA A 409 25.70 -1.47 21.60
C ALA A 409 26.36 -1.37 22.98
N GLY A 410 26.52 -2.49 23.69
CA GLY A 410 27.06 -2.52 25.05
C GLY A 410 26.13 -1.84 26.06
N THR A 411 24.82 -2.09 25.93
CA THR A 411 23.80 -1.48 26.80
C THR A 411 22.91 -2.53 27.40
N GLU A 412 22.59 -2.41 28.69
CA GLU A 412 21.65 -3.28 29.38
C GLU A 412 20.76 -2.44 30.28
N ARG A 413 19.46 -2.43 30.03
CA ARG A 413 18.49 -1.56 30.72
C ARG A 413 17.27 -2.34 31.16
N ALA A 414 16.74 -1.99 32.32
CA ALA A 414 15.41 -2.37 32.75
C ALA A 414 14.59 -1.12 33.08
N SER A 415 13.34 -1.10 32.67
CA SER A 415 12.40 -0.03 33.00
C SER A 415 11.08 -0.59 33.52
N VAL A 416 10.45 0.16 34.41
CA VAL A 416 9.10 -0.11 34.90
C VAL A 416 8.33 1.19 34.82
N GLU A 417 7.17 1.15 34.18
CA GLU A 417 6.27 2.28 34.07
C GLU A 417 4.90 1.95 34.66
N GLY A 418 4.33 2.89 35.37
CA GLY A 418 2.92 2.86 35.75
C GLY A 418 2.28 4.19 35.47
N SER A 419 1.17 4.20 34.73
CA SER A 419 0.43 5.41 34.39
C SER A 419 -1.07 5.22 34.53
N ILE A 420 -1.75 6.30 34.90
CA ILE A 420 -3.20 6.40 34.94
C ILE A 420 -3.60 7.45 33.91
N GLN A 421 -4.47 7.06 32.98
CA GLN A 421 -5.12 7.96 32.05
C GLN A 421 -6.56 8.16 32.49
N ARG A 422 -7.02 9.41 32.50
CA ARG A 422 -8.37 9.76 32.90
C ARG A 422 -9.01 10.74 31.93
N GLU A 423 -10.23 10.43 31.50
CA GLU A 423 -11.10 11.36 30.81
C GLU A 423 -11.52 12.47 31.78
N LEU A 424 -11.00 13.68 31.58
CA LEU A 424 -11.31 14.86 32.39
C LEU A 424 -12.56 15.58 31.86
N SER A 425 -12.84 15.43 30.56
CA SER A 425 -14.03 15.90 29.85
C SER A 425 -14.12 15.22 28.49
N ASP A 426 -15.24 15.37 27.77
CA ASP A 426 -15.43 14.79 26.41
C ASP A 426 -14.37 15.21 25.34
N VAL A 427 -13.47 16.12 25.69
CA VAL A 427 -12.45 16.69 24.80
C VAL A 427 -11.05 16.60 25.36
N LEU A 428 -10.86 16.12 26.60
CA LEU A 428 -9.57 16.17 27.27
C LEU A 428 -9.35 14.93 28.12
N ASP A 429 -8.30 14.20 27.80
CA ASP A 429 -7.74 13.15 28.66
C ASP A 429 -6.48 13.67 29.32
N GLY A 430 -6.29 13.35 30.60
CA GLY A 430 -5.06 13.61 31.33
C GLY A 430 -4.38 12.30 31.71
N THR A 431 -3.06 12.26 31.59
CA THR A 431 -2.23 11.12 31.98
C THR A 431 -1.27 11.55 33.08
N LEU A 432 -1.14 10.72 34.10
CA LEU A 432 -0.14 10.86 35.15
C LEU A 432 0.53 9.52 35.37
N GLY A 433 1.86 9.48 35.32
CA GLY A 433 2.62 8.25 35.50
C GLY A 433 3.99 8.45 36.12
N LEU A 434 4.63 7.34 36.45
CA LEU A 434 6.00 7.28 36.92
C LEU A 434 6.72 6.20 36.10
N ARG A 435 7.89 6.53 35.58
CA ARG A 435 8.82 5.58 34.99
C ARG A 435 10.07 5.52 35.85
N VAL A 436 10.56 4.31 36.10
CA VAL A 436 11.86 4.06 36.72
C VAL A 436 12.68 3.26 35.74
N GLU A 437 13.88 3.72 35.43
CA GLU A 437 14.82 3.04 34.54
C GLU A 437 16.13 2.78 35.27
N HIS A 438 16.70 1.61 35.05
CA HIS A 438 17.98 1.20 35.60
C HIS A 438 18.88 0.74 34.45
N ASP A 439 19.98 1.46 34.26
CA ASP A 439 21.05 1.07 33.35
C ASP A 439 22.02 0.16 34.12
N MET A 440 21.99 -1.14 33.79
CA MET A 440 22.76 -2.16 34.49
C MET A 440 24.26 -2.10 34.15
N GLU A 441 24.62 -1.53 32.99
CA GLU A 441 26.03 -1.37 32.60
C GLU A 441 26.66 -0.16 33.30
N ALA A 442 25.91 0.94 33.42
CA ALA A 442 26.34 2.12 34.16
C ALA A 442 26.14 2.02 35.69
N ASP A 443 25.37 1.03 36.16
CA ASP A 443 24.86 0.92 37.54
C ASP A 443 24.18 2.22 38.01
N ASP A 444 23.37 2.81 37.13
CA ASP A 444 22.67 4.07 37.37
C ASP A 444 21.15 3.86 37.34
N THR A 445 20.42 4.63 38.14
CA THR A 445 18.96 4.58 38.22
C THR A 445 18.38 5.97 38.06
N SER A 446 17.48 6.11 37.08
CA SER A 446 16.68 7.30 36.88
C SER A 446 15.21 7.05 37.21
N ALA A 447 14.52 8.09 37.62
CA ALA A 447 13.08 8.08 37.79
C ALA A 447 12.49 9.36 37.20
N GLU A 448 11.41 9.21 36.45
CA GLU A 448 10.77 10.29 35.71
C GLU A 448 9.27 10.33 36.01
N LEU A 449 8.77 11.52 36.33
CA LEU A 449 7.35 11.80 36.41
C LEU A 449 6.81 12.11 35.02
N LEU A 450 5.82 11.33 34.58
CA LEU A 450 5.15 11.46 33.29
C LEU A 450 3.85 12.25 33.47
N VAL A 451 3.71 13.34 32.73
CA VAL A 451 2.48 14.15 32.69
C VAL A 451 2.04 14.31 31.24
N GLY A 452 0.90 13.72 30.90
CA GLY A 452 0.34 13.74 29.56
C GLY A 452 -1.00 14.47 29.49
N ALA A 453 -1.33 15.01 28.33
CA ALA A 453 -2.65 15.52 28.00
C ALA A 453 -2.98 15.25 26.53
N ILE A 454 -4.16 14.70 26.27
CA ILE A 454 -4.72 14.52 24.94
C ILE A 454 -5.94 15.41 24.80
N TRP A 455 -5.86 16.42 23.95
CA TRP A 455 -6.95 17.35 23.67
C TRP A 455 -7.56 17.12 22.29
N ARG A 456 -8.87 16.89 22.23
CA ARG A 456 -9.66 16.65 21.02
C ARG A 456 -10.66 17.79 20.82
N PRO A 457 -10.36 18.79 19.96
CA PRO A 457 -11.23 19.96 19.79
C PRO A 457 -12.62 19.59 19.24
N ARG A 458 -13.70 20.13 19.82
CA ARG A 458 -15.08 19.80 19.38
C ARG A 458 -15.36 20.22 17.94
N ASP A 459 -14.75 21.30 17.49
CA ASP A 459 -14.88 21.87 16.15
C ASP A 459 -14.04 21.13 15.11
N GLN A 460 -13.10 20.30 15.56
CA GLN A 460 -12.22 19.48 14.72
C GLN A 460 -12.14 18.06 15.29
N PRO A 461 -13.23 17.27 15.19
CA PRO A 461 -13.32 15.94 15.81
C PRO A 461 -12.27 14.95 15.30
N ASN A 462 -11.66 15.26 14.16
CA ASN A 462 -10.62 14.44 13.58
C ASN A 462 -9.21 14.91 13.95
N VAL A 463 -9.08 15.92 14.81
CA VAL A 463 -7.78 16.44 15.25
C VAL A 463 -7.60 16.11 16.73
N GLN A 464 -6.41 15.66 17.08
CA GLN A 464 -5.98 15.30 18.41
C GLN A 464 -4.65 15.98 18.67
N HIS A 465 -4.54 16.74 19.75
CA HIS A 465 -3.28 17.31 20.21
C HIS A 465 -2.80 16.53 21.41
N LYS A 466 -1.57 16.02 21.36
CA LYS A 466 -0.93 15.29 22.44
C LYS A 466 0.20 16.14 23.01
N LEU A 467 0.27 16.23 24.33
CA LEU A 467 1.35 16.87 25.05
C LEU A 467 1.84 15.87 26.10
N ASP A 468 3.09 15.43 26.01
CA ASP A 468 3.73 14.55 26.98
C ASP A 468 4.95 15.25 27.56
N LEU A 469 5.00 15.38 28.88
CA LEU A 469 6.11 15.96 29.63
C LEU A 469 6.71 14.86 30.53
N SER A 470 8.00 14.60 30.37
CA SER A 470 8.79 13.75 31.27
C SER A 470 9.70 14.62 32.12
N LEU A 471 9.53 14.54 33.44
CA LEU A 471 10.30 15.31 34.41
C LEU A 471 11.19 14.37 35.23
N PRO A 472 12.53 14.49 35.18
CA PRO A 472 13.41 13.73 36.05
C PRO A 472 13.12 14.11 37.51
N VAL A 473 12.82 13.10 38.32
CA VAL A 473 12.65 13.23 39.78
C VAL A 473 13.82 12.58 40.54
N ALA A 474 14.58 11.71 39.89
CA ALA A 474 15.86 11.17 40.36
C ALA A 474 16.73 10.74 39.17
N GLY A 475 18.05 10.71 39.35
CA GLY A 475 19.03 10.39 38.30
C GLY A 475 19.31 11.56 37.34
N ASP A 476 20.09 11.30 36.30
CA ASP A 476 20.57 12.30 35.33
C ASP A 476 19.75 12.30 34.02
N ALA A 477 18.49 11.85 34.05
CA ALA A 477 17.61 11.89 32.89
C ALA A 477 17.28 13.34 32.47
N ASP A 478 17.17 13.58 31.17
CA ASP A 478 16.81 14.89 30.64
C ASP A 478 15.29 15.16 30.77
N THR A 479 14.93 16.41 31.01
CA THR A 479 13.53 16.82 30.88
C THR A 479 13.14 16.81 29.41
N THR A 480 12.16 15.98 29.04
CA THR A 480 11.65 15.90 27.68
C THR A 480 10.22 16.43 27.60
N LEU A 481 9.95 17.26 26.58
CA LEU A 481 8.60 17.72 26.25
C LEU A 481 8.32 17.35 24.81
N THR A 482 7.32 16.49 24.63
CA THR A 482 6.84 16.07 23.31
C THR A 482 5.49 16.72 23.07
N PHE A 483 5.37 17.43 21.94
CA PHE A 483 4.09 17.93 21.45
C PHE A 483 3.80 17.28 20.10
N GLY A 484 2.69 16.55 20.03
CA GLY A 484 2.18 15.91 18.84
C GLY A 484 0.85 16.53 18.42
N THR A 485 0.60 16.59 17.13
CA THR A 485 -0.76 16.79 16.60
C THR A 485 -1.04 15.70 15.60
N GLU A 486 -2.10 14.97 15.85
CA GLU A 486 -2.66 13.98 14.96
C GLU A 486 -3.90 14.55 14.29
N TYR A 487 -4.06 14.25 13.01
CA TYR A 487 -5.29 14.55 12.30
C TYR A 487 -5.67 13.36 11.42
N ALA A 488 -6.90 12.89 11.55
CA ALA A 488 -7.53 11.98 10.62
C ALA A 488 -8.23 12.82 9.54
N MET A 489 -7.96 12.55 8.26
CA MET A 489 -8.80 13.11 7.20
C MET A 489 -10.05 12.24 7.06
N ASP A 490 -11.13 12.59 7.76
CA ASP A 490 -12.41 11.88 7.64
C ASP A 490 -13.12 12.25 6.31
N ASN A 491 -13.63 11.26 5.59
CA ASN A 491 -14.00 11.33 4.17
C ASN A 491 -15.43 11.90 3.89
N GLY A 492 -15.91 12.91 4.63
CA GLY A 492 -17.36 13.21 4.78
C GLY A 492 -18.02 14.43 4.10
N LEU A 493 -17.30 15.31 3.38
CA LEU A 493 -17.92 16.51 2.75
C LEU A 493 -18.74 16.18 1.48
N LYS A 494 -19.93 16.79 1.30
CA LYS A 494 -20.83 16.56 0.14
C LYS A 494 -20.92 17.76 -0.81
N GLU A 495 -20.49 17.58 -2.05
CA GLU A 495 -20.49 18.57 -3.15
C GLU A 495 -21.80 19.37 -3.28
N LYS A 496 -22.96 18.70 -3.23
CA LYS A 496 -24.27 19.30 -3.48
C LYS A 496 -24.62 20.51 -2.60
N HIS A 497 -24.07 20.55 -1.38
CA HIS A 497 -24.30 21.63 -0.42
C HIS A 497 -23.43 22.84 -0.73
N LEU A 498 -22.17 22.60 -1.10
CA LEU A 498 -21.21 23.63 -1.44
C LEU A 498 -21.58 24.34 -2.75
N VAL A 499 -21.94 23.60 -3.81
CA VAL A 499 -22.31 24.20 -5.11
C VAL A 499 -23.56 25.08 -5.04
N LEU A 500 -24.53 24.75 -4.18
CA LEU A 500 -25.74 25.56 -4.00
C LEU A 500 -25.43 26.89 -3.30
N ASP A 501 -24.53 26.88 -2.33
CA ASP A 501 -24.10 28.09 -1.64
C ASP A 501 -23.34 29.03 -2.59
N ILE A 502 -22.41 28.48 -3.38
CA ILE A 502 -21.67 29.21 -4.42
C ILE A 502 -22.65 29.86 -5.42
N ALA A 503 -23.61 29.10 -5.97
CA ALA A 503 -24.58 29.61 -6.93
C ALA A 503 -25.41 30.79 -6.39
N LYS A 504 -25.79 30.77 -5.11
CA LYS A 504 -26.53 31.87 -4.46
C LYS A 504 -25.67 33.12 -4.29
N ARG A 505 -24.38 32.95 -3.97
CA ARG A 505 -23.44 34.07 -3.86
C ARG A 505 -23.19 34.70 -5.23
N VAL A 506 -22.94 33.88 -6.27
CA VAL A 506 -22.76 34.35 -7.65
C VAL A 506 -23.96 35.17 -8.11
N LYS A 507 -25.19 34.68 -7.92
CA LYS A 507 -26.41 35.44 -8.24
C LYS A 507 -26.48 36.79 -7.52
N ARG A 508 -26.11 36.84 -6.24
CA ARG A 508 -26.13 38.07 -5.45
C ARG A 508 -25.14 39.09 -5.99
N GLU A 509 -23.92 38.65 -6.33
CA GLU A 509 -22.88 39.53 -6.85
C GLU A 509 -23.18 40.04 -8.27
N LEU A 510 -23.68 39.18 -9.17
CA LEU A 510 -24.09 39.59 -10.51
C LEU A 510 -25.27 40.58 -10.49
N LYS A 511 -26.24 40.38 -9.58
CA LYS A 511 -27.33 41.35 -9.39
C LYS A 511 -26.83 42.71 -8.90
N LYS A 512 -25.80 42.76 -8.06
CA LYS A 512 -25.20 44.01 -7.58
C LYS A 512 -24.47 44.76 -8.69
N LYS A 513 -23.78 44.05 -9.60
CA LYS A 513 -23.05 44.65 -10.72
C LYS A 513 -23.99 45.32 -11.75
N GLY A 514 -25.26 44.92 -11.81
CA GLY A 514 -26.26 45.46 -12.72
C GLY A 514 -26.09 44.92 -14.15
N GLY A 515 -27.16 44.97 -14.95
CA GLY A 515 -27.14 44.54 -16.36
C GLY A 515 -27.34 43.04 -16.62
N TYR A 516 -27.52 42.21 -15.58
CA TYR A 516 -27.72 40.76 -15.72
C TYR A 516 -29.01 40.27 -15.05
N GLU A 517 -29.82 39.50 -15.79
CA GLU A 517 -30.93 38.74 -15.22
C GLU A 517 -30.46 37.31 -14.86
N VAL A 518 -30.32 37.03 -13.55
CA VAL A 518 -29.80 35.73 -13.09
C VAL A 518 -30.91 34.81 -12.56
N ILE A 519 -31.19 33.77 -13.35
CA ILE A 519 -32.15 32.70 -13.05
C ILE A 519 -31.37 31.49 -12.51
N LEU A 520 -31.84 30.90 -11.41
CA LEU A 520 -31.26 29.65 -10.88
C LEU A 520 -32.15 28.49 -11.30
N THR A 521 -31.54 27.38 -11.72
CA THR A 521 -32.26 26.12 -11.97
C THR A 521 -32.89 25.58 -10.69
N ARG A 522 -32.22 25.73 -9.53
CA ARG A 522 -32.78 25.47 -8.19
C ARG A 522 -32.40 26.54 -7.17
N SER A 523 -33.27 26.78 -6.18
CA SER A 523 -33.02 27.70 -5.05
C SER A 523 -32.94 27.01 -3.68
N LYS A 524 -33.25 25.72 -3.61
CA LYS A 524 -33.25 24.86 -2.41
C LYS A 524 -32.62 23.49 -2.74
N ASP A 525 -32.39 22.65 -1.73
CA ASP A 525 -31.86 21.27 -1.93
C ASP A 525 -32.93 20.35 -2.50
N LYS A 526 -33.21 20.52 -3.79
CA LYS A 526 -34.14 19.71 -4.59
C LYS A 526 -33.36 19.08 -5.74
N PHE A 527 -33.58 17.79 -5.97
CA PHE A 527 -33.09 17.08 -7.14
C PHE A 527 -33.81 17.58 -8.41
N LEU A 528 -33.04 17.79 -9.48
CA LEU A 528 -33.54 18.15 -10.81
C LEU A 528 -32.81 17.29 -11.83
N GLU A 529 -33.57 16.67 -12.73
CA GLU A 529 -33.00 15.93 -13.86
C GLU A 529 -32.35 16.88 -14.87
N LEU A 530 -31.44 16.38 -15.69
CA LEU A 530 -30.60 17.23 -16.54
C LEU A 530 -31.38 17.83 -17.70
N GLU A 531 -32.28 17.03 -18.26
CA GLU A 531 -33.18 17.47 -19.30
C GLU A 531 -34.04 18.62 -18.77
N GLU A 532 -34.50 18.52 -17.50
CA GLU A 532 -35.21 19.60 -16.82
C GLU A 532 -34.33 20.87 -16.68
N ARG A 533 -33.03 20.74 -16.36
CA ARG A 533 -32.09 21.88 -16.27
C ARG A 533 -31.88 22.58 -17.62
N ALA A 534 -31.66 21.80 -18.68
CA ALA A 534 -31.48 22.31 -20.05
C ALA A 534 -32.79 22.93 -20.57
N MET A 535 -33.93 22.30 -20.29
CA MET A 535 -35.26 22.83 -20.62
C MET A 535 -35.53 24.17 -19.92
N ILE A 536 -35.16 24.33 -18.65
CA ILE A 536 -35.30 25.62 -17.93
C ILE A 536 -34.51 26.71 -18.66
N ALA A 537 -33.27 26.43 -19.07
CA ALA A 537 -32.43 27.39 -19.80
C ALA A 537 -33.03 27.73 -21.18
N ASN A 538 -33.43 26.72 -21.95
CA ASN A 538 -34.03 26.88 -23.29
C ASN A 538 -35.37 27.64 -23.24
N ASN A 539 -36.25 27.28 -22.30
CA ASN A 539 -37.56 27.93 -22.12
C ASN A 539 -37.46 29.38 -21.64
N LYS A 540 -36.34 29.73 -20.99
CA LYS A 540 -36.03 31.11 -20.58
C LYS A 540 -35.22 31.86 -21.61
N SER A 541 -34.90 31.22 -22.74
CA SER A 541 -34.06 31.77 -23.80
C SER A 541 -32.78 32.39 -23.23
N ALA A 542 -32.17 31.69 -22.28
CA ALA A 542 -31.00 32.19 -21.58
C ALA A 542 -29.82 32.37 -22.57
N ASP A 543 -29.19 33.53 -22.54
CA ASP A 543 -28.02 33.83 -23.38
C ASP A 543 -26.79 33.02 -22.97
N ILE A 544 -26.67 32.72 -21.67
CA ILE A 544 -25.56 31.97 -21.08
C ILE A 544 -26.10 30.97 -20.07
N PHE A 545 -25.62 29.73 -20.15
CA PHE A 545 -25.85 28.69 -19.15
C PHE A 545 -24.54 28.32 -18.45
N VAL A 546 -24.51 28.41 -17.12
CA VAL A 546 -23.35 28.02 -16.30
C VAL A 546 -23.77 26.97 -15.28
N SER A 547 -23.16 25.78 -15.38
CA SER A 547 -23.27 24.75 -14.34
C SER A 547 -22.10 24.89 -13.36
N ILE A 548 -22.38 24.78 -12.06
CA ILE A 548 -21.37 24.92 -11.00
C ILE A 548 -21.23 23.58 -10.29
N HIS A 549 -20.03 23.03 -10.37
CA HIS A 549 -19.66 21.73 -9.82
C HIS A 549 -18.39 21.87 -8.97
N ILE A 550 -18.21 20.98 -8.00
CA ILE A 550 -16.96 20.86 -7.28
C ILE A 550 -16.44 19.46 -7.56
N ASN A 551 -15.47 19.42 -8.46
CA ASN A 551 -14.85 18.17 -8.84
C ASN A 551 -14.27 17.48 -7.61
N ALA A 552 -14.66 16.22 -7.43
CA ALA A 552 -13.97 15.32 -6.54
C ALA A 552 -12.97 14.52 -7.36
N SER A 553 -11.70 14.62 -7.00
CA SER A 553 -10.65 13.78 -7.53
C SER A 553 -10.31 12.72 -6.50
N LYS A 554 -9.92 11.52 -6.96
CA LYS A 554 -9.31 10.51 -6.08
C LYS A 554 -7.94 10.96 -5.58
N ASN A 555 -7.32 11.91 -6.28
CA ASN A 555 -6.10 12.58 -5.89
C ASN A 555 -6.43 13.86 -5.12
N ARG A 556 -6.11 13.89 -3.80
CA ARG A 556 -6.40 15.03 -2.89
C ARG A 556 -5.51 16.25 -3.11
N ASN A 557 -4.40 16.09 -3.86
CA ASN A 557 -3.49 17.17 -4.22
C ASN A 557 -3.94 17.93 -5.47
N VAL A 558 -4.94 17.40 -6.21
CA VAL A 558 -5.58 18.10 -7.31
C VAL A 558 -6.46 19.20 -6.74
N SER A 559 -5.97 20.41 -6.87
CA SER A 559 -6.69 21.64 -6.55
C SER A 559 -6.56 22.58 -7.73
N GLY A 560 -7.61 23.32 -8.03
CA GLY A 560 -7.67 24.14 -9.24
C GLY A 560 -9.10 24.34 -9.70
N LEU A 561 -9.25 25.18 -10.72
CA LEU A 561 -10.53 25.42 -11.38
C LEU A 561 -10.44 24.89 -12.81
N GLU A 562 -11.44 24.12 -13.20
CA GLU A 562 -11.59 23.59 -14.55
C GLU A 562 -12.94 24.06 -15.11
N THR A 563 -12.93 24.54 -16.36
CA THR A 563 -14.15 24.94 -17.07
C THR A 563 -14.41 23.94 -18.19
N TYR A 564 -15.56 23.28 -18.12
CA TYR A 564 -15.98 22.33 -19.15
C TYR A 564 -16.89 23.00 -20.16
N ILE A 565 -16.67 22.70 -21.44
CA ILE A 565 -17.49 23.13 -22.56
C ILE A 565 -17.91 21.91 -23.39
N LEU A 566 -19.02 22.01 -24.11
CA LEU A 566 -19.51 20.92 -24.95
C LEU A 566 -18.52 20.66 -26.11
N ASN A 567 -17.86 19.50 -26.10
CA ASN A 567 -16.98 19.02 -27.17
C ASN A 567 -17.60 17.75 -27.80
N LEU A 568 -17.75 17.75 -29.13
CA LEU A 568 -18.35 16.63 -29.89
C LEU A 568 -17.38 15.45 -30.10
N SER A 569 -16.22 15.44 -29.44
CA SER A 569 -15.21 14.38 -29.55
C SER A 569 -15.63 13.08 -28.86
N THR A 570 -15.20 11.96 -29.45
CA THR A 570 -15.56 10.58 -29.07
C THR A 570 -14.69 10.00 -27.94
N SER A 571 -14.04 10.81 -27.11
CA SER A 571 -13.13 10.34 -26.04
C SER A 571 -13.87 9.89 -24.77
N GLU A 572 -13.42 8.81 -24.12
CA GLU A 572 -14.02 8.24 -22.91
C GLU A 572 -14.08 9.25 -21.77
N LYS A 573 -13.04 10.07 -21.66
CA LYS A 573 -12.92 11.14 -20.66
C LYS A 573 -14.06 12.18 -20.75
N ASN A 574 -14.56 12.47 -21.95
CA ASN A 574 -15.70 13.37 -22.14
C ASN A 574 -17.04 12.68 -21.87
N LEU A 575 -17.09 11.36 -22.03
CA LEU A 575 -18.27 10.53 -21.80
C LEU A 575 -18.46 10.21 -20.31
N GLU A 576 -17.37 10.01 -19.58
CA GLU A 576 -17.32 9.83 -18.12
C GLU A 576 -17.67 11.14 -17.40
N VAL A 577 -17.11 12.28 -17.86
CA VAL A 577 -17.51 13.61 -17.35
C VAL A 577 -18.99 13.85 -17.66
N ALA A 578 -19.44 13.59 -18.89
CA ALA A 578 -20.87 13.74 -19.21
C ALA A 578 -21.75 12.80 -18.37
N ALA A 579 -21.41 11.53 -18.20
CA ALA A 579 -22.19 10.57 -17.40
C ALA A 579 -22.21 10.92 -15.90
N ARG A 580 -21.08 11.41 -15.37
CA ARG A 580 -20.93 11.90 -13.99
C ARG A 580 -21.72 13.18 -13.73
N GLU A 581 -21.65 14.14 -14.64
CA GLU A 581 -22.47 15.37 -14.61
C GLU A 581 -23.96 15.03 -14.74
N ASN A 582 -24.26 13.97 -15.48
CA ASN A 582 -25.61 13.52 -15.79
C ASN A 582 -26.25 12.62 -14.71
N MET A 583 -25.47 12.02 -13.81
CA MET A 583 -25.96 11.04 -12.82
C MET A 583 -26.76 9.89 -13.46
N VAL A 584 -26.41 9.50 -14.70
CA VAL A 584 -27.02 8.37 -15.45
C VAL A 584 -25.98 7.27 -15.60
N ASP A 585 -26.40 6.01 -15.60
CA ASP A 585 -25.53 4.86 -15.82
C ASP A 585 -24.88 4.93 -17.22
N GLU A 586 -23.55 4.74 -17.29
CA GLU A 586 -22.79 4.75 -18.54
C GLU A 586 -23.32 3.74 -19.56
N ARG A 587 -23.91 2.63 -19.11
CA ARG A 587 -24.53 1.61 -19.98
C ARG A 587 -25.81 2.12 -20.63
N GLU A 588 -26.60 2.93 -19.93
CA GLU A 588 -27.81 3.56 -20.46
C GLU A 588 -27.46 4.66 -21.49
N MET A 589 -26.39 5.42 -21.23
CA MET A 589 -25.81 6.38 -22.18
C MET A 589 -25.19 5.70 -23.41
N ARG A 590 -24.52 4.54 -23.24
CA ARG A 590 -24.02 3.70 -24.34
C ARG A 590 -25.15 3.11 -25.19
N ARG A 591 -26.29 2.73 -24.58
CA ARG A 591 -27.46 2.17 -25.26
C ARG A 591 -28.21 3.20 -26.11
N LYS A 592 -28.38 4.43 -25.62
CA LYS A 592 -28.95 5.55 -26.40
C LYS A 592 -28.03 6.02 -27.55
N ARG A 593 -26.77 5.58 -27.54
CA ARG A 593 -25.74 5.90 -28.55
C ARG A 593 -25.81 5.02 -29.81
N SER A 594 -26.56 3.92 -29.80
CA SER A 594 -26.70 3.02 -30.95
C SER A 594 -27.95 3.31 -31.79
N GLU A 595 -28.19 4.57 -32.14
CA GLU A 595 -29.15 4.89 -33.20
C GLU A 595 -28.51 5.91 -34.15
N VAL A 596 -28.77 5.71 -35.44
CA VAL A 596 -28.07 6.20 -36.64
C VAL A 596 -28.01 7.74 -36.79
N ASP A 597 -28.45 8.51 -35.78
CA ASP A 597 -28.62 9.96 -35.83
C ASP A 597 -27.34 10.80 -35.54
N PHE A 598 -26.24 10.17 -35.14
CA PHE A 598 -25.02 10.89 -34.73
C PHE A 598 -24.30 11.62 -35.89
N MET A 599 -24.55 11.23 -37.14
CA MET A 599 -23.91 11.87 -38.31
C MET A 599 -24.52 13.24 -38.67
N LEU A 600 -25.79 13.51 -38.35
CA LEU A 600 -26.49 14.75 -38.77
C LEU A 600 -26.41 15.90 -37.75
N ALA A 601 -26.14 15.61 -36.47
CA ALA A 601 -26.09 16.61 -35.40
C ALA A 601 -24.77 17.39 -35.30
N SER A 602 -23.76 17.04 -36.10
CA SER A 602 -22.37 17.50 -35.98
C SER A 602 -22.11 18.90 -36.55
N LEU A 603 -22.95 19.41 -37.45
CA LEU A 603 -22.72 20.70 -38.13
C LEU A 603 -23.29 21.93 -37.38
N SER A 604 -24.42 21.82 -36.68
CA SER A 604 -25.01 22.97 -35.95
C SER A 604 -24.35 23.24 -34.60
N ARG A 605 -23.77 22.22 -33.97
CA ARG A 605 -23.21 22.32 -32.61
C ARG A 605 -21.80 22.91 -32.58
N GLN A 606 -21.16 23.05 -33.73
CA GLN A 606 -19.78 23.53 -33.83
C GLN A 606 -19.66 25.04 -33.54
N ASP A 607 -20.66 25.85 -33.89
CA ASP A 607 -20.69 27.30 -33.65
C ASP A 607 -20.95 27.65 -32.17
N ASP A 608 -21.85 26.92 -31.50
CA ASP A 608 -22.13 27.09 -30.08
C ASP A 608 -20.96 26.63 -29.20
N THR A 609 -20.26 25.56 -29.60
CA THR A 609 -18.99 25.16 -28.98
C THR A 609 -17.92 26.25 -29.13
N PHE A 610 -17.88 26.98 -30.24
CA PHE A 610 -16.92 28.07 -30.43
C PHE A 610 -17.20 29.26 -29.50
N LYS A 611 -18.45 29.73 -29.40
CA LYS A 611 -18.83 30.81 -28.46
C LYS A 611 -18.63 30.42 -27.00
N SER A 612 -18.84 29.14 -26.68
CA SER A 612 -18.57 28.59 -25.34
C SER A 612 -17.07 28.61 -24.99
N ARG A 613 -16.18 28.38 -25.97
CA ARG A 613 -14.72 28.52 -25.80
C ARG A 613 -14.32 29.96 -25.48
N GLU A 614 -14.84 30.91 -26.24
CA GLU A 614 -14.53 32.34 -26.05
C GLU A 614 -15.00 32.86 -24.69
N LEU A 615 -16.15 32.36 -24.19
CA LEU A 615 -16.65 32.71 -22.86
C LEU A 615 -15.81 32.09 -21.72
N ALA A 616 -15.25 30.89 -21.94
CA ALA A 616 -14.49 30.14 -20.93
C ALA A 616 -13.07 30.69 -20.69
N GLY A 617 -12.57 31.54 -21.60
CA GLY A 617 -11.24 32.14 -21.55
C GLY A 617 -10.29 31.58 -22.59
#